data_AF-A0A3B8UKE9-F1
#
_entry.id   AF-A0A3B8UKE9-F1
#
_cell.length_a   1.000
_cell.length_b   1.000
_cell.length_c   1.000
_cell.angle_alpha   90.00
_cell.angle_beta   90.00
_cell.angle_gamma   90.00
#
_symmetry.space_group_name_H-M   'P 1'
#
loop_
_entity.id
_entity.type
_entity.pdbx_description
1 polymer ?
#
loop_
_entity_poly.entity_id
_entity_poly.type
_entity_poly.pdbx_seq_one_letter_code
_entity_poly.pdbx_strand_id
1 'polypeptide(L)' 'MLTKKQHELLMFIHERIRETGVSPSFDEMKEALDLASKSGIHRLITALEERGFIRRLAHRARALE' A
#
# COMPACT_ATOMS: atom_id res chain seq x y z
N MET A 1 -5.99 -8.63 13.02
CA MET A 1 -4.56 -9.01 13.03
C MET A 1 -4.02 -8.93 11.60
N LEU A 2 -2.89 -8.25 11.39
CA LEU A 2 -2.23 -8.14 10.08
C LEU A 2 -1.23 -9.28 9.88
N THR A 3 -1.08 -9.75 8.64
CA THR A 3 0.07 -10.60 8.29
C THR A 3 1.34 -9.75 8.23
N LYS A 4 2.51 -10.38 8.30
CA LYS A 4 3.80 -9.69 8.20
C LYS A 4 3.88 -8.78 6.95
N LYS A 5 3.49 -9.30 5.78
CA LYS A 5 3.49 -8.54 4.52
C LYS A 5 2.49 -7.38 4.49
N GLN A 6 1.33 -7.55 5.13
CA GLN A 6 0.36 -6.46 5.24
C GLN A 6 0.87 -5.33 6.15
N HIS A 7 1.50 -5.69 7.27
CA HIS A 7 2.13 -4.73 8.17
C HIS A 7 3.31 -4.00 7.49
N GLU A 8 4.19 -4.74 6.79
CA GLU A 8 5.28 -4.15 5.99
C GLU A 8 4.75 -3.14 4.96
N LEU A 9 3.69 -3.49 4.22
CA LEU A 9 3.09 -2.59 3.24
C LEU A 9 2.52 -1.33 3.89
N LEU A 10 1.77 -1.48 4.99
CA LEU A 10 1.15 -0.38 5.70
C LEU A 10 2.22 0.62 6.20
N MET A 11 3.29 0.09 6.81
CA MET A 11 4.39 0.92 7.29
C MET A 11 5.11 1.64 6.15
N PHE A 12 5.38 0.94 5.04
CA PHE A 12 6.00 1.54 3.86
C PHE A 12 5.14 2.68 3.29
N ILE A 13 3.82 2.48 3.15
CA ILE A 13 2.90 3.53 2.70
C ILE A 13 2.97 4.76 3.61
N HIS A 14 2.88 4.55 4.92
CA HIS A 14 2.91 5.62 5.91
C HIS A 14 4.23 6.41 5.88
N GLU A 15 5.36 5.71 5.80
CA GLU A 15 6.68 6.34 5.69
C GLU A 15 6.81 7.18 4.42
N ARG A 16 6.40 6.64 3.27
CA ARG A 16 6.46 7.36 1.98
C ARG A 16 5.57 8.59 1.95
N ILE A 17 4.37 8.52 2.52
CA ILE A 17 3.49 9.69 2.67
C ILE A 17 4.14 10.74 3.59
N ARG A 18 4.71 10.32 4.71
CA ARG A 18 5.39 11.22 5.64
C ARG A 18 6.59 11.93 5.00
N GLU A 19 7.36 11.23 4.19
CA GLU A 19 8.58 11.78 3.54
C GLU A 19 8.28 12.66 2.33
N THR A 20 7.34 12.23 1.49
CA THR A 20 7.14 12.82 0.15
C THR A 20 5.81 13.55 -0.01
N GLY A 21 4.91 13.43 0.96
CA GLY A 21 3.54 13.96 0.88
C GLY A 21 2.64 13.19 -0.09
N VAL A 22 3.13 12.13 -0.74
CA VAL A 22 2.39 11.34 -1.72
C VAL A 22 2.46 9.85 -1.40
N SER A 23 1.37 9.13 -1.66
CA SER A 23 1.38 7.67 -1.51
C SER A 23 2.30 7.04 -2.56
N PRO A 24 2.99 5.93 -2.22
CA PRO A 24 3.81 5.24 -3.20
C PRO A 24 2.93 4.68 -4.34
N SER A 25 3.55 4.45 -5.48
CA SER A 25 2.94 3.71 -6.60
C SER A 25 2.92 2.21 -6.32
N PHE A 26 2.12 1.47 -7.10
CA PHE A 26 2.07 0.01 -7.00
C PHE A 26 3.40 -0.65 -7.37
N ASP A 27 4.18 -0.02 -8.26
CA ASP A 27 5.52 -0.49 -8.61
C ASP A 27 6.50 -0.30 -7.45
N GLU A 28 6.53 0.89 -6.82
CA GLU A 28 7.35 1.16 -5.63
C GLU A 28 7.03 0.19 -4.49
N MET A 29 5.74 -0.06 -4.23
CA MET A 29 5.33 -1.02 -3.19
C MET A 29 5.79 -2.45 -3.52
N LYS A 30 5.69 -2.85 -4.79
CA LYS A 30 6.10 -4.18 -5.25
C LYS A 30 7.60 -4.36 -5.04
N GLU A 31 8.40 -3.37 -5.43
CA GLU A 31 9.86 -3.37 -5.25
C GLU A 31 10.23 -3.38 -3.77
N ALA A 32 9.60 -2.54 -2.95
CA ALA A 32 9.88 -2.45 -1.51
C ALA A 32 9.56 -3.75 -0.75
N LEU A 33 8.56 -4.52 -1.20
CA LEU A 33 8.16 -5.77 -0.56
C LEU A 33 8.74 -7.02 -1.22
N ASP A 34 9.60 -6.86 -2.23
CA ASP A 34 10.20 -7.93 -3.03
C ASP A 34 9.14 -8.90 -3.58
N LEU A 35 8.10 -8.36 -4.23
CA LEU A 35 7.05 -9.16 -4.84
C LEU A 35 7.27 -9.32 -6.35
N ALA A 36 6.97 -10.52 -6.85
CA ALA A 36 7.10 -10.82 -8.27
C ALA A 36 6.08 -10.08 -9.16
N SER A 37 4.94 -9.62 -8.62
CA SER A 37 3.86 -9.02 -9.42
C SER A 37 3.05 -7.95 -8.70
N LYS A 38 2.44 -7.05 -9.49
CA LYS A 38 1.47 -6.06 -9.00
C LYS A 38 0.23 -6.69 -8.38
N SER A 39 -0.19 -7.87 -8.85
CA SER A 39 -1.36 -8.58 -8.31
C SER A 39 -1.20 -8.91 -6.82
N GLY A 40 0.03 -9.17 -6.37
CA GLY A 40 0.33 -9.32 -4.94
C GLY A 40 0.04 -8.04 -4.14
N ILE A 41 0.44 -6.88 -4.67
CA ILE A 41 0.13 -5.57 -4.08
C ILE A 41 -1.37 -5.29 -4.09
N HIS A 42 -2.07 -5.56 -5.20
CA HIS A 42 -3.54 -5.41 -5.26
C HIS A 42 -4.22 -6.18 -4.13
N ARG A 43 -3.86 -7.45 -3.91
CA ARG A 43 -4.41 -8.27 -2.82
C ARG A 43 -4.13 -7.69 -1.44
N LEU A 44 -2.90 -7.22 -1.20
CA LEU A 44 -2.53 -6.65 0.09
C LEU A 44 -3.28 -5.34 0.36
N ILE A 45 -3.38 -4.45 -0.63
CA ILE A 45 -4.11 -3.17 -0.50
C ILE A 45 -5.60 -3.45 -0.25
N THR A 46 -6.24 -4.32 -1.04
CA THR A 46 -7.65 -4.68 -0.83
C THR A 46 -7.89 -5.22 0.59
N ALA A 47 -7.02 -6.09 1.09
CA ALA A 47 -7.17 -6.63 2.44
C ALA A 47 -6.93 -5.58 3.54
N LEU A 48 -6.06 -4.58 3.32
CA LEU A 48 -5.87 -3.46 4.25
C LEU A 48 -7.09 -2.52 4.24
N GLU A 49 -7.65 -2.26 3.05
CA GLU A 49 -8.81 -1.41 2.84
C GLU A 49 -10.09 -2.00 3.45
N GLU A 50 -10.39 -3.28 3.17
CA GLU A 50 -11.53 -4.00 3.76
C GLU A 50 -11.49 -4.04 5.29
N ARG A 51 -10.29 -3.95 5.87
CA ARG A 51 -10.07 -3.95 7.32
C ARG A 51 -9.97 -2.54 7.91
N GLY A 52 -10.12 -1.49 7.09
CA GLY A 52 -10.14 -0.10 7.54
C GLY A 52 -8.77 0.49 7.91
N PHE A 53 -7.66 -0.14 7.49
CA PHE A 53 -6.32 0.41 7.74
C PHE A 53 -5.92 1.50 6.74
N ILE A 54 -6.50 1.49 5.54
CA ILE A 54 -6.29 2.50 4.50
C ILE A 54 -7.61 2.75 3.76
N ARG A 55 -7.72 3.90 3.11
CA ARG A 55 -8.83 4.21 2.19
C ARG A 55 -8.29 4.65 0.83
N ARG A 56 -8.90 4.14 -0.24
CA ARG A 56 -8.63 4.65 -1.60
C ARG A 56 -9.53 5.85 -1.89
N LEU A 57 -8.95 6.94 -2.41
CA LEU A 57 -9.76 7.99 -3.03
C LEU A 57 -10.00 7.61 -4.49
N ALA A 58 -11.29 7.54 -4.87
CA ALA A 58 -11.67 7.24 -6.25
C ALA A 58 -11.04 8.23 -7.24
N HIS A 59 -10.72 7.73 -8.45
CA HIS A 59 -10.20 8.50 -9.58
C HIS A 59 -8.82 9.16 -9.39
N ARG A 60 -8.03 8.75 -8.39
CA ARG A 60 -6.63 9.20 -8.24
C ARG A 60 -5.67 8.02 -8.27
N ALA A 61 -4.65 8.09 -9.12
CA ALA A 61 -3.64 7.04 -9.27
C ALA A 61 -2.79 6.81 -7.99
N ARG A 62 -2.72 7.83 -7.11
CA ARG A 62 -1.93 7.83 -5.86
C ARG A 62 -2.71 8.49 -4.73
N ALA A 63 -3.80 7.85 -4.31
CA ALA A 63 -4.56 8.34 -3.19
C ALA A 63 -4.92 7.21 -2.25
N LEU A 64 -3.94 6.88 -1.40
CA LEU A 64 -4.15 6.13 -0.18
C LEU A 64 -4.06 7.11 0.99
N GLU A 65 -5.10 7.12 1.82
CA GLU A 65 -5.18 7.81 3.11
C GLU A 65 -5.18 6.80 4.25
#